data_AF-A0A4R4JLI4-F1
#
_entry.id   AF-A0A4R4JLI4-F1
#
_cell.length_a   1.000
_cell.length_b   1.000
_cell.length_c   1.000
_cell.angle_alpha   90.00
_cell.angle_beta   90.00
_cell.angle_gamma   90.00
#
_symmetry.space_group_name_H-M   'P 1'
#
loop_
_entity.id
_entity.type
_entity.pdbx_description
1 polymer ?
#
loop_
_entity_poly.entity_id
_entity_poly.type
_entity_poly.pdbx_seq_one_letter_code
_entity_poly.pdbx_strand_id
1 'polypeptide(L)'
;MRIVKVTLLLLLLYFIYWAVGDTFFNWLFPFSSAGKGQWITVEGIAPKYTKPYVSAEYISKKCFEYQLHSDMSPYKVPTYNGLRLDVKADPKTGYFQAKLPFSGGGWCKWKIDQAFVSVSYTDVSHLEKDAIPYGGTGLTAFINDAVQTNLSETAASNIIDFSPVIYPVLKMVEKSPKRISLQGEVSKMRSFRLTLTPGTEWKITFKPKLDETKMAKVTVTDEKGEWVEYPGGRIKTGTQTVDFRYMYMNMK
;
A
#
# COMPACT_ATOMS: atom_id res chain seq x y z
N MET A 1 3.08 56.90 -3.63
CA MET A 1 4.43 56.28 -3.55
C MET A 1 4.56 55.10 -2.57
N ARG A 2 3.79 55.05 -1.47
CA ARG A 2 3.79 53.89 -0.53
C ARG A 2 3.27 52.60 -1.13
N ILE A 3 2.19 52.66 -1.91
CA ILE A 3 1.53 51.48 -2.51
C ILE A 3 2.46 50.76 -3.49
N VAL A 4 3.09 51.49 -4.42
CA VAL A 4 4.03 50.93 -5.42
C VAL A 4 5.21 50.20 -4.76
N LYS A 5 5.75 50.72 -3.65
CA LYS A 5 6.84 50.06 -2.90
C LYS A 5 6.41 48.75 -2.25
N VAL A 6 5.18 48.69 -1.72
CA VAL A 6 4.63 47.47 -1.12
C VAL A 6 4.34 46.42 -2.19
N THR A 7 3.79 46.81 -3.33
CA THR A 7 3.53 45.90 -4.46
C THR A 7 4.84 45.34 -5.02
N LEU A 8 5.88 46.16 -5.15
CA LEU A 8 7.19 45.72 -5.63
C LEU A 8 7.87 44.77 -4.64
N LEU A 9 7.75 45.02 -3.33
CA LEU A 9 8.28 44.14 -2.29
C LEU A 9 7.57 42.78 -2.27
N LEU A 10 6.24 42.76 -2.43
CA LEU A 10 5.46 41.52 -2.51
C LEU A 10 5.80 40.72 -3.77
N LEU A 11 6.00 41.39 -4.91
CA LEU A 11 6.46 40.76 -6.15
C LEU A 11 7.88 40.20 -6.02
N LEU A 12 8.76 40.90 -5.30
CA LEU A 12 10.13 40.43 -5.04
C LEU A 12 10.16 39.22 -4.10
N LEU A 13 9.35 39.23 -3.04
CA LEU A 13 9.19 38.08 -2.14
C LEU A 13 8.54 36.88 -2.85
N TYR A 14 7.56 37.13 -3.72
CA TYR A 14 6.98 36.11 -4.59
C TYR A 14 8.04 35.54 -5.54
N PHE A 15 8.87 36.39 -6.16
CA PHE A 15 9.95 35.94 -7.04
C PHE A 15 11.00 35.11 -6.30
N ILE A 16 11.41 35.50 -5.09
CA ILE A 16 12.36 34.74 -4.26
C ILE A 16 11.75 33.40 -3.83
N TYR A 17 10.47 33.37 -3.45
CA TYR A 17 9.76 32.14 -3.11
C TYR A 17 9.73 31.15 -4.29
N TRP A 18 9.44 31.64 -5.50
CA TRP A 18 9.44 30.81 -6.71
C TRP A 18 10.86 30.41 -7.17
N ALA A 19 11.85 31.27 -7.01
CA ALA A 19 13.21 31.03 -7.48
C ALA A 19 14.05 30.17 -6.53
N VAL A 20 13.81 30.25 -5.21
CA VAL A 20 14.66 29.62 -4.19
C VAL A 20 13.93 28.54 -3.40
N GLY A 21 12.59 28.46 -3.51
CA GLY A 21 11.76 27.53 -2.73
C GLY A 21 12.26 26.09 -2.77
N ASP A 22 12.51 25.53 -3.96
CA ASP A 22 12.93 24.12 -4.08
C ASP A 22 14.30 23.84 -3.46
N THR A 23 15.29 24.70 -3.69
CA THR A 23 16.62 24.61 -3.07
C THR A 23 16.56 24.80 -1.56
N PHE A 24 15.72 25.72 -1.09
CA PHE A 24 15.54 26.03 0.32
C PHE A 24 14.83 24.90 1.06
N PHE A 25 13.73 24.36 0.52
CA PHE A 25 12.99 23.25 1.11
C PHE A 25 13.78 21.94 1.07
N ASN A 26 14.52 21.67 -0.02
CA ASN A 26 15.42 20.52 -0.07
C ASN A 26 16.58 20.62 0.93
N TRP A 27 17.00 21.83 1.27
CA TRP A 27 18.00 22.07 2.30
C TRP A 27 17.43 21.92 3.72
N LEU A 28 16.21 22.41 3.95
CA LEU A 28 15.55 22.41 5.26
C LEU A 28 14.99 21.05 5.68
N PHE A 29 14.41 20.29 4.75
CA PHE A 29 13.65 19.11 5.08
C PHE A 29 14.30 17.82 4.57
N PRO A 30 14.36 16.75 5.40
CA PRO A 30 14.89 15.47 4.99
C PRO A 30 14.10 14.90 3.82
N PHE A 31 12.78 15.10 3.79
CA PHE A 31 11.88 14.74 2.70
C PHE A 31 11.19 16.00 2.17
N SER A 32 11.27 16.24 0.87
CA SER A 32 10.60 17.33 0.18
C SER A 32 10.30 16.92 -1.26
N SER A 33 9.04 16.64 -1.56
CA SER A 33 8.57 16.33 -2.92
C SER A 33 8.20 17.58 -3.72
N ALA A 34 8.49 18.78 -3.18
CA ALA A 34 8.16 20.04 -3.83
C ALA A 34 9.00 20.25 -5.10
N GLY A 35 8.34 20.71 -6.17
CA GLY A 35 9.02 21.35 -7.29
C GLY A 35 8.95 20.60 -8.61
N LYS A 36 9.60 19.44 -8.76
CA LYS A 36 9.73 18.80 -10.09
C LYS A 36 9.89 17.28 -9.99
N GLY A 37 8.99 16.57 -10.64
CA GLY A 37 9.03 15.12 -10.78
C GLY A 37 7.72 14.60 -11.35
N GLN A 38 7.81 13.57 -12.18
CA GLN A 38 6.63 12.87 -12.65
C GLN A 38 5.99 12.11 -11.47
N TRP A 39 4.66 12.02 -11.45
CA TRP A 39 3.90 11.40 -10.37
C TRP A 39 3.37 10.04 -10.83
N ILE A 40 3.30 9.11 -9.90
CA ILE A 40 2.56 7.86 -10.10
C ILE A 40 1.13 8.13 -9.62
N THR A 41 0.18 8.10 -10.55
CA THR A 41 -1.24 8.20 -10.20
C THR A 41 -1.70 6.85 -9.68
N VAL A 42 -2.34 6.84 -8.52
CA VAL A 42 -2.97 5.65 -7.95
C VAL A 42 -4.46 5.90 -7.93
N GLU A 43 -5.24 5.04 -8.58
CA GLU A 43 -6.70 5.16 -8.63
C GLU A 43 -7.35 3.80 -8.52
N GLY A 44 -8.64 3.79 -8.19
CA GLY A 44 -9.32 2.53 -7.98
C GLY A 44 -10.74 2.65 -7.50
N ILE A 45 -11.33 1.50 -7.18
CA ILE A 45 -12.66 1.39 -6.60
C ILE A 45 -12.54 0.54 -5.34
N ALA A 46 -12.82 1.15 -4.19
CA ALA A 46 -12.94 0.45 -2.91
C ALA A 46 -14.35 -0.15 -2.78
N PRO A 47 -14.49 -1.47 -2.56
CA PRO A 47 -15.79 -2.09 -2.32
C PRO A 47 -16.52 -1.50 -1.10
N LYS A 48 -17.84 -1.74 -1.05
CA LYS A 48 -18.67 -1.36 0.11
C LYS A 48 -18.08 -1.94 1.41
N TYR A 49 -18.23 -1.20 2.51
CA TYR A 49 -17.70 -1.56 3.84
C TYR A 49 -16.17 -1.61 3.94
N THR A 50 -15.44 -1.13 2.93
CA THR A 50 -13.97 -1.10 2.92
C THR A 50 -13.42 0.32 2.80
N LYS A 51 -12.16 0.50 3.22
CA LYS A 51 -11.38 1.73 3.02
C LYS A 51 -10.12 1.42 2.20
N PRO A 52 -9.76 2.25 1.21
CA PRO A 52 -8.49 2.12 0.51
C PRO A 52 -7.34 2.72 1.33
N TYR A 53 -6.15 2.15 1.15
CA TYR A 53 -4.90 2.62 1.71
C TYR A 53 -3.87 2.74 0.60
N VAL A 54 -3.22 3.89 0.53
CA VAL A 54 -2.11 4.14 -0.40
C VAL A 54 -0.92 4.61 0.39
N SER A 55 0.20 3.92 0.22
CA SER A 55 1.46 4.31 0.82
C SER A 55 2.63 4.03 -0.11
N ALA A 56 3.77 4.61 0.19
CA ALA A 56 5.02 4.35 -0.50
C ALA A 56 6.16 4.25 0.49
N GLU A 57 7.17 3.48 0.12
CA GLU A 57 8.47 3.45 0.78
C GLU A 57 9.49 4.11 -0.13
N TYR A 58 10.31 4.98 0.43
CA TYR A 58 11.39 5.67 -0.25
C TYR A 58 12.72 5.21 0.30
N ILE A 59 13.71 5.04 -0.56
CA ILE A 59 15.07 4.70 -0.20
C ILE A 59 15.99 5.91 -0.42
N SER A 60 16.92 6.11 0.51
CA SER A 60 18.01 7.07 0.39
C SER A 60 19.35 6.34 0.36
N LYS A 61 20.15 6.61 -0.68
CA LYS A 61 21.56 6.20 -0.77
C LYS A 61 22.52 7.31 -0.32
N LYS A 62 22.01 8.40 0.28
CA LYS A 62 22.82 9.55 0.73
C LYS A 62 22.79 9.69 2.26
N CYS A 63 21.61 9.65 2.85
CA CYS A 63 21.42 9.39 4.27
C CYS A 63 21.51 7.88 4.49
N PHE A 64 22.35 7.48 5.44
CA PHE A 64 22.59 6.10 5.84
C PHE A 64 22.25 5.94 7.32
N GLU A 65 21.81 4.75 7.70
CA GLU A 65 21.74 4.32 9.09
C GLU A 65 22.94 3.45 9.43
N TYR A 66 23.33 3.46 10.71
CA TYR A 66 24.35 2.56 11.22
C TYR A 66 23.69 1.31 11.77
N GLN A 67 24.21 0.17 11.36
CA GLN A 67 23.92 -1.13 11.94
C GLN A 67 25.21 -1.75 12.47
N LEU A 68 25.09 -2.74 13.35
CA LEU A 68 26.23 -3.45 13.91
C LEU A 68 26.30 -4.85 13.30
N HIS A 69 27.50 -5.24 12.89
CA HIS A 69 27.81 -6.63 12.59
C HIS A 69 27.75 -7.49 13.87
N SER A 70 27.75 -8.81 13.73
CA SER A 70 27.75 -9.74 14.88
C SER A 70 28.98 -9.59 15.77
N ASP A 71 30.07 -9.01 15.25
CA ASP A 71 31.29 -8.66 15.98
C ASP A 71 31.24 -7.25 16.60
N MET A 72 30.06 -6.61 16.64
CA MET A 72 29.84 -5.23 17.10
C MET A 72 30.54 -4.13 16.30
N SER A 73 31.10 -4.43 15.12
CA SER A 73 31.64 -3.40 14.24
C SER A 73 30.51 -2.66 13.49
N PRO A 74 30.57 -1.32 13.36
CA PRO A 74 29.53 -0.56 12.68
C PRO A 74 29.65 -0.62 11.16
N TYR A 75 28.52 -0.76 10.48
CA TYR A 75 28.41 -0.63 9.03
C TYR A 75 27.20 0.22 8.62
N LYS A 76 27.28 0.82 7.42
CA LYS A 76 26.27 1.73 6.90
C LYS A 76 25.31 1.02 5.96
N VAL A 77 24.02 1.22 6.18
CA VAL A 77 22.96 0.74 5.29
C VAL A 77 22.13 1.89 4.74
N PRO A 78 21.53 1.77 3.54
CA PRO A 78 20.57 2.74 3.06
C PRO A 78 19.42 2.93 4.05
N THR A 79 18.98 4.17 4.21
CA THR A 79 17.81 4.50 5.04
C THR A 79 16.52 4.41 4.22
N TYR A 80 15.41 4.08 4.88
CA TYR A 80 14.08 4.03 4.30
C TYR A 80 13.14 5.06 4.96
N ASN A 81 12.19 5.60 4.20
CA ASN A 81 11.17 6.51 4.69
C ASN A 81 9.79 6.12 4.15
N GLY A 82 8.82 5.92 5.05
CA GLY A 82 7.45 5.60 4.69
C GLY A 82 6.59 6.86 4.51
N LEU A 83 5.85 6.92 3.41
CA LEU A 83 4.81 7.92 3.17
C LEU A 83 3.45 7.22 3.17
N ARG A 84 2.59 7.56 4.13
CA ARG A 84 1.19 7.11 4.15
C ARG A 84 0.29 8.28 3.77
N LEU A 85 -0.59 8.07 2.79
CA LEU A 85 -1.54 9.09 2.36
C LEU A 85 -2.91 8.84 3.03
N ASP A 86 -3.56 9.92 3.49
CA ASP A 86 -4.96 9.84 3.89
C ASP A 86 -5.85 9.88 2.64
N VAL A 87 -6.18 8.69 2.12
CA VAL A 87 -7.02 8.53 0.93
C VAL A 87 -8.47 8.33 1.34
N LYS A 88 -9.35 9.08 0.68
CA LYS A 88 -10.81 8.98 0.85
C LYS A 88 -11.41 8.42 -0.43
N ALA A 89 -12.29 7.44 -0.28
CA ALA A 89 -13.12 6.95 -1.37
C ALA A 89 -14.44 7.72 -1.40
N ASP A 90 -14.97 7.92 -2.59
CA ASP A 90 -16.33 8.41 -2.78
C ASP A 90 -17.32 7.40 -2.17
N PRO A 91 -18.26 7.84 -1.31
CA PRO A 91 -19.12 6.91 -0.56
C PRO A 91 -20.16 6.19 -1.43
N LYS A 92 -20.46 6.68 -2.64
CA LYS A 92 -21.46 6.09 -3.53
C LYS A 92 -20.82 5.12 -4.53
N THR A 93 -19.69 5.50 -5.08
CA THR A 93 -19.01 4.80 -6.18
C THR A 93 -17.81 3.98 -5.69
N GLY A 94 -17.30 4.26 -4.49
CA GLY A 94 -16.06 3.68 -3.98
C GLY A 94 -14.80 4.23 -4.67
N TYR A 95 -14.93 5.16 -5.61
CA TYR A 95 -13.80 5.67 -6.38
C TYR A 95 -12.82 6.42 -5.48
N PHE A 96 -11.53 6.15 -5.63
CA PHE A 96 -10.47 6.89 -4.95
C PHE A 96 -9.33 7.23 -5.90
N GLN A 97 -8.61 8.31 -5.58
CA GLN A 97 -7.42 8.71 -6.31
C GLN A 97 -6.39 9.32 -5.36
N ALA A 98 -5.12 9.02 -5.60
CA ALA A 98 -3.96 9.55 -4.89
C ALA A 98 -2.80 9.75 -5.88
N LYS A 99 -1.81 10.56 -5.49
CA LYS A 99 -0.58 10.76 -6.26
C LYS A 99 0.62 10.50 -5.39
N LEU A 100 1.51 9.63 -5.87
CA LEU A 100 2.78 9.33 -5.22
C LEU A 100 3.91 10.05 -5.97
N PRO A 101 4.73 10.86 -5.29
CA PRO A 101 5.86 11.51 -5.92
C PRO A 101 6.92 10.47 -6.28
N PHE A 102 7.41 10.49 -7.52
CA PHE A 102 8.51 9.58 -7.89
C PHE A 102 9.81 9.90 -7.15
N SER A 103 10.06 11.19 -6.87
CA SER A 103 11.15 11.63 -6.00
C SER A 103 10.60 12.25 -4.73
N GLY A 104 11.05 11.75 -3.59
CA GLY A 104 10.80 12.36 -2.29
C GLY A 104 11.75 13.51 -1.97
N GLY A 105 12.70 13.83 -2.86
CA GLY A 105 13.65 14.93 -2.77
C GLY A 105 14.34 15.05 -1.41
N GLY A 106 14.43 16.27 -0.90
CA GLY A 106 15.11 16.60 0.35
C GLY A 106 16.63 16.42 0.30
N TRP A 107 17.30 16.76 1.40
CA TRP A 107 18.77 16.64 1.47
C TRP A 107 19.24 15.18 1.45
N CYS A 108 18.36 14.23 1.78
CA CYS A 108 18.59 12.79 1.67
C CYS A 108 18.38 12.22 0.24
N LYS A 109 17.86 13.03 -0.71
CA LYS A 109 17.62 12.61 -2.11
C LYS A 109 16.78 11.33 -2.20
N TRP A 110 15.64 11.31 -1.52
CA TRP A 110 14.74 10.15 -1.49
C TRP A 110 14.22 9.78 -2.88
N LYS A 111 14.24 8.49 -3.17
CA LYS A 111 13.65 7.89 -4.38
C LYS A 111 12.61 6.87 -3.97
N ILE A 112 11.47 6.84 -4.65
CA ILE A 112 10.48 5.81 -4.39
C ILE A 112 11.08 4.43 -4.69
N ASP A 113 10.89 3.50 -3.78
CA ASP A 113 11.34 2.12 -3.88
C ASP A 113 10.14 1.19 -4.10
N GLN A 114 9.10 1.36 -3.28
CA GLN A 114 7.87 0.57 -3.34
C GLN A 114 6.63 1.44 -3.23
N ALA A 115 5.58 1.07 -3.95
CA ALA A 115 4.23 1.61 -3.78
C ALA A 115 3.27 0.51 -3.34
N PHE A 116 2.42 0.82 -2.37
CA PHE A 116 1.44 -0.10 -1.79
C PHE A 116 0.04 0.45 -2.01
N VAL A 117 -0.85 -0.40 -2.49
CA VAL A 117 -2.27 -0.10 -2.62
C VAL A 117 -3.05 -1.27 -2.05
N SER A 118 -3.94 -1.02 -1.09
CA SER A 118 -4.73 -2.07 -0.46
C SER A 118 -6.11 -1.59 -0.04
N VAL A 119 -6.99 -2.55 0.27
CA VAL A 119 -8.29 -2.31 0.90
C VAL A 119 -8.43 -3.19 2.13
N SER A 120 -9.05 -2.66 3.18
CA SER A 120 -9.48 -3.42 4.35
C SER A 120 -10.89 -3.04 4.76
N TYR A 121 -11.60 -3.95 5.44
CA TYR A 121 -12.89 -3.62 6.03
C TYR A 121 -12.78 -2.47 7.04
N THR A 122 -13.81 -1.63 7.07
CA THR A 122 -14.07 -0.67 8.15
C THR A 122 -15.11 -1.20 9.14
N ASP A 123 -15.98 -2.09 8.68
CA ASP A 123 -17.02 -2.75 9.45
C ASP A 123 -17.24 -4.17 8.90
N VAL A 124 -17.45 -5.13 9.79
CA VAL A 124 -17.70 -6.55 9.48
C VAL A 124 -18.88 -7.12 10.27
N SER A 125 -19.64 -6.26 10.96
CA SER A 125 -20.76 -6.66 11.81
C SER A 125 -21.89 -7.36 11.03
N HIS A 126 -22.01 -7.10 9.73
CA HIS A 126 -22.96 -7.78 8.84
C HIS A 126 -22.53 -9.20 8.46
N LEU A 127 -21.25 -9.56 8.63
CA LEU A 127 -20.72 -10.87 8.27
C LEU A 127 -20.72 -11.84 9.46
N GLU A 128 -20.26 -11.38 10.63
CA GLU A 128 -20.15 -12.21 11.82
C GLU A 128 -20.29 -11.34 13.07
N LYS A 129 -21.16 -11.77 13.99
CA LYS A 129 -21.38 -11.06 15.24
C LYS A 129 -20.10 -11.05 16.09
N ASP A 130 -19.81 -9.90 16.70
CA ASP A 130 -18.66 -9.66 17.58
C ASP A 130 -17.30 -9.80 16.88
N ALA A 131 -17.27 -9.84 15.55
CA ALA A 131 -16.05 -9.83 14.78
C ALA A 131 -15.51 -8.41 14.58
N ILE A 132 -14.19 -8.29 14.55
CA ILE A 132 -13.49 -7.04 14.24
C ILE A 132 -12.76 -7.14 12.90
N PRO A 133 -12.66 -6.04 12.13
CA PRO A 133 -11.80 -5.98 10.96
C PRO A 133 -10.34 -6.25 11.33
N TYR A 134 -9.65 -7.08 10.57
CA TYR A 134 -8.25 -7.43 10.82
C TYR A 134 -7.49 -7.69 9.51
N GLY A 135 -6.85 -6.65 9.00
CA GLY A 135 -6.00 -6.74 7.81
C GLY A 135 -6.76 -6.64 6.49
N GLY A 136 -5.99 -6.36 5.44
CA GLY A 136 -6.48 -6.13 4.09
C GLY A 136 -5.63 -6.86 3.05
N THR A 137 -6.02 -6.67 1.80
CA THR A 137 -5.31 -7.22 0.64
C THR A 137 -5.17 -6.17 -0.45
N GLY A 138 -4.22 -6.40 -1.36
CA GLY A 138 -3.89 -5.42 -2.39
C GLY A 138 -2.68 -5.81 -3.21
N LEU A 139 -1.90 -4.82 -3.60
CA LEU A 139 -0.68 -4.99 -4.38
C LEU A 139 0.49 -4.17 -3.83
N THR A 140 1.69 -4.69 -4.08
CA THR A 140 2.96 -3.98 -3.91
C THR A 140 3.61 -3.84 -5.28
N ALA A 141 3.94 -2.62 -5.67
CA ALA A 141 4.69 -2.33 -6.88
C ALA A 141 6.13 -1.94 -6.51
N PHE A 142 7.08 -2.80 -6.87
CA PHE A 142 8.51 -2.55 -6.80
C PHE A 142 8.91 -1.68 -8.00
N ILE A 143 9.42 -0.49 -7.73
CA ILE A 143 9.65 0.52 -8.76
C ILE A 143 11.05 0.36 -9.34
N ASN A 144 11.17 0.24 -10.66
CA ASN A 144 12.45 0.14 -11.38
C ASN A 144 13.39 -0.91 -10.76
N ASP A 145 14.55 -0.46 -10.28
CA ASP A 145 15.66 -1.23 -9.73
C ASP A 145 15.55 -1.49 -8.21
N ALA A 146 14.37 -1.31 -7.60
CA ALA A 146 14.11 -1.69 -6.21
C ALA A 146 14.58 -3.13 -5.94
N VAL A 147 15.14 -3.39 -4.75
CA VAL A 147 15.70 -4.72 -4.45
C VAL A 147 14.59 -5.77 -4.53
N GLN A 148 14.82 -6.83 -5.29
CA GLN A 148 13.89 -7.95 -5.38
C GLN A 148 13.86 -8.69 -4.05
N THR A 149 12.78 -8.49 -3.29
CA THR A 149 12.52 -9.21 -2.03
C THR A 149 11.53 -10.36 -2.20
N ASN A 150 10.86 -10.43 -3.36
CA ASN A 150 9.90 -11.49 -3.68
C ASN A 150 10.26 -12.19 -5.00
N LEU A 151 10.30 -13.52 -4.98
CA LEU A 151 10.65 -14.34 -6.14
C LEU A 151 9.56 -14.37 -7.23
N SER A 152 8.33 -13.92 -6.90
CA SER A 152 7.14 -14.04 -7.76
C SER A 152 6.52 -12.70 -8.16
N GLU A 153 7.34 -11.80 -8.72
CA GLU A 153 6.87 -10.49 -9.20
C GLU A 153 6.29 -10.57 -10.62
N THR A 154 5.14 -9.93 -10.83
CA THR A 154 4.57 -9.76 -12.18
C THR A 154 5.14 -8.51 -12.84
N ALA A 155 5.80 -8.64 -13.99
CA ALA A 155 6.34 -7.50 -14.72
C ALA A 155 5.23 -6.59 -15.28
N ALA A 156 5.40 -5.28 -15.14
CA ALA A 156 4.53 -4.25 -15.67
C ALA A 156 5.37 -3.04 -16.15
N SER A 157 4.90 -2.35 -17.19
CA SER A 157 5.58 -1.16 -17.73
C SER A 157 4.64 0.03 -17.68
N ASN A 158 5.02 1.07 -16.93
CA ASN A 158 4.31 2.34 -16.71
C ASN A 158 2.94 2.25 -16.03
N ILE A 159 2.15 1.22 -16.35
CA ILE A 159 0.77 1.04 -15.91
C ILE A 159 0.59 -0.35 -15.29
N ILE A 160 -0.04 -0.39 -14.11
CA ILE A 160 -0.61 -1.60 -13.53
C ILE A 160 -2.13 -1.44 -13.57
N ASP A 161 -2.84 -2.44 -14.10
CA ASP A 161 -4.28 -2.59 -13.93
C ASP A 161 -4.55 -3.92 -13.20
N PHE A 162 -5.00 -3.82 -11.95
CA PHE A 162 -5.17 -4.98 -11.08
C PHE A 162 -6.59 -5.00 -10.48
N SER A 163 -7.37 -5.98 -10.91
CA SER A 163 -8.77 -6.16 -10.50
C SER A 163 -9.01 -7.56 -9.92
N PRO A 164 -8.42 -7.90 -8.76
CA PRO A 164 -8.55 -9.23 -8.18
C PRO A 164 -9.95 -9.48 -7.61
N VAL A 165 -10.37 -10.73 -7.56
CA VAL A 165 -11.47 -11.13 -6.66
C VAL A 165 -10.89 -11.33 -5.26
N ILE A 166 -11.56 -10.75 -4.26
CA ILE A 166 -11.15 -10.81 -2.86
C ILE A 166 -12.29 -11.36 -2.01
N TYR A 167 -11.94 -12.12 -0.98
CA TYR A 167 -12.88 -12.82 -0.12
C TYR A 167 -12.64 -12.47 1.35
N PRO A 168 -13.70 -12.43 2.18
CA PRO A 168 -13.54 -12.44 3.63
C PRO A 168 -12.97 -13.78 4.10
N VAL A 169 -12.12 -13.71 5.12
CA VAL A 169 -11.64 -14.86 5.88
C VAL A 169 -11.85 -14.57 7.36
N LEU A 170 -12.70 -15.37 7.98
CA LEU A 170 -12.96 -15.33 9.43
C LEU A 170 -11.88 -16.14 10.15
N LYS A 171 -11.18 -15.53 11.10
CA LYS A 171 -10.22 -16.17 11.98
C LYS A 171 -10.78 -16.18 13.40
N MET A 172 -10.90 -17.38 13.95
CA MET A 172 -11.34 -17.67 15.32
C MET A 172 -10.18 -18.34 16.03
N VAL A 173 -9.57 -17.62 16.97
CA VAL A 173 -8.54 -18.16 17.85
C VAL A 173 -9.14 -18.21 19.24
N GLU A 174 -8.98 -19.34 19.92
CA GLU A 174 -9.43 -19.50 21.30
C GLU A 174 -8.93 -18.33 22.17
N LYS A 175 -9.80 -17.81 23.05
CA LYS A 175 -9.52 -16.66 23.94
C LYS A 175 -9.18 -15.35 23.22
N SER A 176 -9.36 -15.26 21.89
CA SER A 176 -9.16 -14.04 21.11
C SER A 176 -10.46 -13.57 20.47
N PRO A 177 -10.61 -12.26 20.19
CA PRO A 177 -11.75 -11.77 19.43
C PRO A 177 -11.77 -12.40 18.02
N LYS A 178 -12.98 -12.63 17.50
CA LYS A 178 -13.18 -13.04 16.11
C LYS A 178 -12.65 -11.95 15.19
N ARG A 179 -11.90 -12.32 14.16
CA ARG A 179 -11.23 -11.39 13.26
C ARG A 179 -11.60 -11.69 11.82
N ILE A 180 -12.01 -10.70 11.05
CA ILE A 180 -12.27 -10.87 9.61
C ILE A 180 -11.24 -10.08 8.82
N SER A 181 -10.55 -10.79 7.93
CA SER A 181 -9.54 -10.24 7.01
C SER A 181 -10.02 -10.33 5.57
N LEU A 182 -9.55 -9.42 4.71
CA LEU A 182 -9.67 -9.59 3.25
C LEU A 182 -8.45 -10.28 2.69
N GLN A 183 -8.67 -11.25 1.81
CA GLN A 183 -7.59 -11.94 1.10
C GLN A 183 -7.96 -12.18 -0.36
N GLY A 184 -6.99 -12.03 -1.26
CA GLY A 184 -7.10 -12.38 -2.68
C GLY A 184 -6.52 -13.75 -2.99
N GLU A 185 -6.67 -14.19 -4.25
CA GLU A 185 -6.18 -15.49 -4.75
C GLU A 185 -4.68 -15.74 -4.52
N VAL A 186 -3.91 -14.66 -4.52
CA VAL A 186 -2.49 -14.65 -4.21
C VAL A 186 -2.39 -14.08 -2.81
N SER A 187 -1.60 -14.72 -1.94
CA SER A 187 -1.42 -14.36 -0.53
C SER A 187 -1.41 -12.84 -0.30
N LYS A 188 -1.91 -12.39 0.86
CA LYS A 188 -1.97 -11.00 1.38
C LYS A 188 -1.78 -9.84 0.38
N MET A 189 -0.64 -9.67 -0.29
CA MET A 189 -0.45 -8.68 -1.36
C MET A 189 0.20 -9.27 -2.63
N ARG A 190 -0.33 -8.94 -3.81
CA ARG A 190 0.28 -9.30 -5.12
C ARG A 190 1.48 -8.40 -5.42
N SER A 191 2.62 -9.00 -5.73
CA SER A 191 3.83 -8.25 -6.08
C SER A 191 3.95 -7.99 -7.58
N PHE A 192 4.27 -6.75 -7.95
CA PHE A 192 4.55 -6.31 -9.31
C PHE A 192 5.92 -5.67 -9.40
N ARG A 193 6.61 -5.88 -10.53
CA ARG A 193 7.80 -5.13 -10.93
C ARG A 193 7.37 -4.06 -11.92
N LEU A 194 7.33 -2.80 -11.49
CA LEU A 194 6.86 -1.68 -12.30
C LEU A 194 8.05 -0.88 -12.85
N THR A 195 8.33 -1.04 -14.13
CA THR A 195 9.35 -0.24 -14.83
C THR A 195 8.74 1.04 -15.37
N LEU A 196 9.30 2.17 -14.96
CA LEU A 196 8.80 3.52 -15.27
C LEU A 196 9.70 4.21 -16.29
N THR A 197 9.15 4.53 -17.45
CA THR A 197 9.81 5.27 -18.53
C THR A 197 9.52 6.76 -18.39
N PRO A 198 10.54 7.64 -18.28
CA PRO A 198 10.34 9.08 -18.20
C PRO A 198 9.49 9.63 -19.35
N GLY A 199 8.59 10.56 -19.04
CA GLY A 199 7.76 11.26 -20.04
C GLY A 199 6.51 10.49 -20.50
N THR A 200 6.29 9.27 -20.00
CA THR A 200 5.04 8.51 -20.23
C THR A 200 3.99 8.82 -19.17
N GLU A 201 2.83 8.19 -19.17
CA GLU A 201 1.91 8.24 -18.03
C GLU A 201 2.27 7.12 -17.04
N TRP A 202 2.36 7.41 -15.74
CA TRP A 202 2.57 6.39 -14.70
C TRP A 202 1.32 6.20 -13.86
N LYS A 203 0.78 4.98 -13.85
CA LYS A 203 -0.51 4.71 -13.23
C LYS A 203 -0.60 3.33 -12.57
N ILE A 204 -1.27 3.28 -11.43
CA ILE A 204 -1.67 2.04 -10.76
C ILE A 204 -3.19 2.12 -10.57
N THR A 205 -3.89 1.21 -11.23
CA THR A 205 -5.34 1.06 -11.14
C THR A 205 -5.66 -0.18 -10.30
N PHE A 206 -6.40 -0.01 -9.21
CA PHE A 206 -6.77 -1.10 -8.29
C PHE A 206 -8.28 -1.18 -8.11
N LYS A 207 -8.93 -2.19 -8.70
CA LYS A 207 -10.39 -2.35 -8.70
C LYS A 207 -10.79 -3.76 -8.24
N PRO A 208 -10.56 -4.10 -6.96
CA PRO A 208 -10.93 -5.41 -6.45
C PRO A 208 -12.44 -5.65 -6.50
N LYS A 209 -12.83 -6.90 -6.77
CA LYS A 209 -14.21 -7.37 -6.65
C LYS A 209 -14.36 -8.14 -5.33
N LEU A 210 -15.11 -7.59 -4.40
CA LEU A 210 -15.42 -8.26 -3.14
C LEU A 210 -16.54 -9.28 -3.32
N ASP A 211 -16.29 -10.54 -2.94
CA ASP A 211 -17.29 -11.61 -2.91
C ASP A 211 -17.51 -12.07 -1.46
N GLU A 212 -18.53 -11.52 -0.80
CA GLU A 212 -18.93 -11.90 0.55
C GLU A 212 -19.80 -13.17 0.59
N THR A 213 -20.20 -13.72 -0.56
CA THR A 213 -20.98 -14.98 -0.59
C THR A 213 -20.13 -16.19 -0.20
N LYS A 214 -18.81 -16.01 -0.18
CA LYS A 214 -17.81 -17.04 0.11
C LYS A 214 -16.90 -16.55 1.23
N MET A 215 -16.91 -17.27 2.35
CA MET A 215 -16.06 -16.97 3.50
C MET A 215 -15.41 -18.24 4.04
N ALA A 216 -14.08 -18.29 4.03
CA ALA A 216 -13.35 -19.34 4.73
C ALA A 216 -13.31 -19.04 6.24
N LYS A 217 -13.33 -20.09 7.05
CA LYS A 217 -13.21 -20.01 8.51
C LYS A 217 -11.96 -20.72 8.97
N VAL A 218 -11.04 -19.98 9.57
CA VAL A 218 -9.82 -20.49 10.20
C VAL A 218 -10.08 -20.60 11.69
N THR A 219 -10.00 -21.81 12.23
CA THR A 219 -10.17 -22.06 13.66
C THR A 219 -8.85 -22.55 14.25
N VAL A 220 -8.48 -22.00 15.41
CA VAL A 220 -7.29 -22.40 16.18
C VAL A 220 -7.73 -22.60 17.62
N THR A 221 -7.59 -23.82 18.13
CA THR A 221 -7.86 -24.16 19.53
C THR A 221 -6.68 -24.88 20.15
N ASP A 222 -6.56 -24.77 21.47
CA ASP A 222 -5.48 -25.39 22.23
C ASP A 222 -5.60 -26.92 22.21
N GLU A 223 -6.83 -27.45 22.22
CA GLU A 223 -7.11 -28.90 22.32
C GLU A 223 -7.22 -29.62 20.97
N LYS A 224 -7.87 -28.99 19.97
CA LYS A 224 -8.22 -29.63 18.68
C LYS A 224 -7.30 -29.20 17.53
N GLY A 225 -6.33 -28.33 17.82
CA GLY A 225 -5.38 -27.81 16.84
C GLY A 225 -6.00 -26.78 15.91
N GLU A 226 -5.57 -26.79 14.65
CA GLU A 226 -5.92 -25.79 13.66
C GLU A 226 -6.53 -26.40 12.40
N TRP A 227 -7.55 -25.73 11.86
CA TRP A 227 -8.16 -26.12 10.60
C TRP A 227 -8.78 -24.94 9.84
N VAL A 228 -8.99 -25.16 8.55
CA VAL A 228 -9.72 -24.25 7.66
C VAL A 228 -10.97 -24.94 7.12
N GLU A 229 -12.13 -24.33 7.34
CA GLU A 229 -13.40 -24.70 6.74
C GLU A 229 -13.68 -23.79 5.54
N TYR A 230 -14.05 -24.39 4.41
CA TYR A 230 -14.36 -23.68 3.17
C TYR A 230 -15.88 -23.61 2.93
N PRO A 231 -16.38 -22.64 2.15
CA PRO A 231 -17.81 -22.48 1.86
C PRO A 231 -18.50 -23.75 1.32
N GLY A 232 -17.76 -24.60 0.59
CA GLY A 232 -18.23 -25.90 0.11
C GLY A 232 -18.06 -27.04 1.12
N GLY A 233 -18.10 -26.79 2.43
CA GLY A 233 -18.04 -27.83 3.48
C GLY A 233 -16.72 -28.59 3.63
N ARG A 234 -15.74 -28.39 2.74
CA ARG A 234 -14.42 -29.01 2.86
C ARG A 234 -13.71 -28.48 4.10
N ILE A 235 -13.03 -29.38 4.82
CA ILE A 235 -12.20 -29.05 5.98
C ILE A 235 -10.76 -29.49 5.70
N LYS A 236 -9.80 -28.63 6.02
CA LYS A 236 -8.36 -28.94 5.97
C LYS A 236 -7.75 -28.70 7.34
N THR A 237 -7.29 -29.77 7.99
CA THR A 237 -6.66 -29.73 9.31
C THR A 237 -5.14 -29.48 9.20
N GLY A 238 -4.52 -29.08 10.31
CA GLY A 238 -3.07 -28.85 10.39
C GLY A 238 -2.59 -27.62 9.61
N THR A 239 -3.50 -26.67 9.34
CA THR A 239 -3.12 -25.42 8.69
C THR A 239 -4.05 -24.27 9.07
N GLN A 240 -3.50 -23.06 9.11
CA GLN A 240 -4.24 -21.80 9.14
C GLN A 240 -4.30 -21.12 7.76
N THR A 241 -3.63 -21.69 6.75
CA THR A 241 -3.51 -21.08 5.43
C THR A 241 -4.72 -21.45 4.56
N VAL A 242 -5.43 -20.42 4.11
CA VAL A 242 -6.54 -20.58 3.17
C VAL A 242 -6.01 -20.89 1.78
N ASP A 243 -6.41 -22.04 1.24
CA ASP A 243 -6.13 -22.44 -0.13
C ASP A 243 -7.29 -21.99 -1.02
N PHE A 244 -7.07 -20.92 -1.79
CA PHE A 244 -8.10 -20.27 -2.60
C PHE A 244 -8.71 -21.18 -3.66
N ARG A 245 -8.05 -22.29 -4.05
CA ARG A 245 -8.63 -23.28 -4.96
C ARG A 245 -9.95 -23.84 -4.42
N TYR A 246 -10.11 -23.92 -3.10
CA TYR A 246 -11.34 -24.39 -2.45
C TYR A 246 -12.37 -23.29 -2.22
N MET A 247 -12.01 -22.02 -2.46
CA MET A 247 -12.99 -20.92 -2.51
C MET A 247 -13.77 -20.95 -3.82
N TYR A 248 -13.19 -21.45 -4.91
CA TYR A 248 -13.83 -21.49 -6.23
C TYR A 248 -14.75 -22.70 -6.45
N MET A 249 -14.60 -23.76 -5.67
CA MET A 249 -15.41 -24.97 -5.84
C MET A 249 -16.83 -24.74 -5.28
N ASN A 250 -17.78 -24.45 -6.17
CA ASN A 250 -19.18 -24.70 -5.86
C ASN A 250 -19.36 -26.23 -5.87
N MET A 251 -19.76 -26.82 -4.74
CA MET A 251 -20.27 -28.19 -4.78
C MET A 251 -21.54 -28.17 -5.63
N LYS A 252 -21.51 -28.89 -6.75
CA LYS A 252 -22.73 -29.34 -7.42
C LYS A 252 -23.45 -30.34 -6.53
#